data_AF-A0A523KI79-F1
#
_entry.id   AF-A0A523KI79-F1
#
_cell.length_a   1.000
_cell.length_b   1.000
_cell.length_c   1.000
_cell.angle_alpha   90.00
_cell.angle_beta   90.00
_cell.angle_gamma   90.00
#
_symmetry.space_group_name_H-M   'P 1'
#
loop_
_entity.id
_entity.type
_entity.pdbx_description
1 polymer ?
#
loop_
_entity_poly.entity_id
_entity_poly.type
_entity_poly.pdbx_seq_one_letter_code
_entity_poly.pdbx_strand_id
1 'polypeptide(L)'
;VMYVILRGEVDIFANGVLVETLGAGDLLGEMALIDSKPRSASALTRTDCRIAPVGEERFLQMVKETPHFSLHVMRILAERLRRTTAKV
;
A
#
# COMPACT_ATOMS: atom_id res chain seq x y z
N VAL A 1 10.54 1.46 4.46
CA VAL A 1 9.32 2.02 5.14
C VAL A 1 8.10 1.83 4.25
N MET A 2 6.95 1.51 4.84
CA MET A 2 5.62 1.63 4.23
C MET A 2 4.79 2.66 5.01
N TYR A 3 3.60 3.00 4.53
CA TYR A 3 2.72 3.94 5.21
C TYR A 3 1.30 3.39 5.35
N VAL A 4 0.64 3.76 6.45
CA VAL A 4 -0.80 3.57 6.67
C VAL A 4 -1.49 4.92 6.59
N ILE A 5 -2.57 5.02 5.82
CA ILE A 5 -3.37 6.23 5.74
C ILE A 5 -4.33 6.27 6.93
N LEU A 6 -4.20 7.28 7.79
CA LEU A 6 -5.09 7.47 8.94
C LEU A 6 -6.28 8.37 8.61
N ARG A 7 -6.07 9.33 7.68
CA ARG A 7 -7.08 10.28 7.18
C ARG A 7 -6.63 10.84 5.84
N GLY A 8 -7.60 11.13 4.97
CA GLY A 8 -7.39 11.72 3.66
C GLY A 8 -7.31 10.67 2.56
N GLU A 9 -7.02 11.14 1.35
CA GLU A 9 -6.93 10.32 0.14
C GLU A 9 -5.59 10.50 -0.57
N VAL A 10 -5.07 9.40 -1.13
CA VAL A 10 -3.80 9.36 -1.85
C VAL A 10 -3.99 8.68 -3.20
N ASP A 11 -3.65 9.39 -4.26
CA ASP A 11 -3.66 8.85 -5.62
C ASP A 11 -2.35 8.12 -5.91
N ILE A 12 -2.46 6.92 -6.50
CA ILE A 12 -1.33 6.06 -6.87
C ILE A 12 -1.18 6.07 -8.39
N PHE A 13 0.02 6.37 -8.87
CA PHE A 13 0.35 6.47 -10.28
C PHE A 13 1.41 5.44 -10.68
N ALA A 14 1.11 4.63 -11.69
CA ALA A 14 2.08 3.75 -12.33
C ALA A 14 2.31 4.23 -13.77
N ASN A 15 3.57 4.46 -14.16
CA ASN A 15 3.92 4.97 -15.49
C ASN A 15 3.15 6.24 -15.90
N GLY A 16 2.89 7.14 -14.94
CA GLY A 16 2.14 8.38 -15.17
C GLY A 16 0.61 8.22 -15.24
N VAL A 17 0.08 7.00 -15.13
CA VAL A 17 -1.36 6.73 -15.16
C VAL A 17 -1.89 6.50 -13.75
N LEU A 18 -3.01 7.14 -13.42
CA LEU A 18 -3.72 6.90 -12.15
C LEU A 18 -4.26 5.47 -12.14
N VAL A 19 -3.76 4.64 -11.23
CA VAL A 19 -4.16 3.24 -11.11
C VAL A 19 -5.19 3.01 -10.02
N GLU A 20 -5.10 3.76 -8.92
CA GLU A 20 -5.91 3.59 -7.71
C GLU A 20 -5.90 4.88 -6.88
N THR A 21 -6.99 5.13 -6.15
CA THR A 21 -7.06 6.13 -5.07
C THR A 21 -7.27 5.40 -3.76
N LEU A 22 -6.38 5.61 -2.80
CA LEU A 22 -6.38 4.99 -1.48
C LEU A 22 -6.99 5.95 -0.44
N GLY A 23 -7.68 5.40 0.55
CA GLY A 23 -8.29 6.13 1.65
C GLY A 23 -7.82 5.69 3.03
N ALA A 24 -8.51 6.14 4.07
CA ALA A 24 -8.19 5.78 5.45
C ALA A 24 -8.28 4.25 5.67
N GLY A 25 -7.25 3.69 6.30
CA GLY A 25 -7.07 2.25 6.51
C GLY A 25 -6.20 1.58 5.45
N ASP A 26 -6.01 2.19 4.28
CA ASP A 26 -5.20 1.61 3.21
C ASP A 26 -3.70 1.71 3.49
N LEU A 27 -2.97 0.80 2.84
CA LEU A 27 -1.52 0.68 2.90
C LEU A 27 -0.89 1.10 1.57
N LEU A 28 0.26 1.76 1.64
CA LEU A 28 1.10 2.02 0.46
C LEU A 28 2.58 1.75 0.72
N GLY A 29 3.24 1.24 -0.32
CA GLY A 29 4.67 0.94 -0.30
C GLY A 29 5.01 -0.38 0.41
N GLU A 30 4.02 -1.22 0.68
CA GLU A 30 4.19 -2.55 1.28
C GLU A 30 4.88 -3.52 0.33
N MET A 31 4.64 -3.44 -0.98
CA MET A 31 5.25 -4.33 -1.98
C MET A 31 6.77 -4.36 -1.87
N ALA A 32 7.40 -3.18 -1.79
CA ALA A 32 8.86 -3.05 -1.67
C ALA A 32 9.44 -3.65 -0.38
N LEU A 33 8.62 -3.76 0.69
CA LEU A 33 9.04 -4.45 1.92
C LEU A 33 8.84 -5.96 1.83
N ILE A 34 7.97 -6.43 0.95
CA ILE A 34 7.64 -7.86 0.78
C ILE A 34 8.62 -8.53 -0.18
N ASP A 35 8.92 -7.89 -1.31
CA ASP A 35 9.74 -8.47 -2.38
C ASP A 35 11.15 -7.89 -2.47
N SER A 36 11.47 -6.90 -1.62
CA SER A 36 12.75 -6.18 -1.58
C SER A 36 13.13 -5.54 -2.92
N LYS A 37 12.15 -5.08 -3.71
CA LYS A 37 12.36 -4.37 -4.98
C LYS A 37 12.09 -2.86 -4.87
N PRO A 38 12.51 -2.05 -5.87
CA PRO A 38 12.14 -0.65 -5.94
C PRO A 38 10.64 -0.41 -5.91
N ARG A 39 10.22 0.84 -5.62
CA ARG A 39 8.81 1.23 -5.62
C ARG A 39 8.17 0.94 -6.99
N SER A 40 7.02 0.28 -6.98
CA SER A 40 6.25 -0.07 -8.18
C SER A 40 5.45 1.09 -8.77
N ALA A 41 5.20 2.15 -7.98
CA ALA A 41 4.37 3.29 -8.33
C ALA A 41 4.77 4.54 -7.52
N SER A 42 4.40 5.72 -8.01
CA SER A 42 4.44 6.97 -7.24
C SER A 42 3.11 7.21 -6.52
N ALA A 43 3.14 8.00 -5.46
CA ALA A 43 1.97 8.35 -4.67
C ALA A 43 1.90 9.87 -4.51
N LEU A 44 0.70 10.44 -4.66
CA LEU A 44 0.43 11.86 -4.51
C LEU A 44 -0.78 12.04 -3.60
N THR A 45 -0.66 12.88 -2.57
CA THR A 45 -1.79 13.22 -1.70
C THR A 45 -2.83 13.99 -2.50
N ARG A 46 -4.06 13.47 -2.54
CA ARG A 46 -5.21 14.10 -3.21
C ARG A 46 -5.89 15.13 -2.30
N THR A 47 -5.89 14.85 -1.00
CA THR A 47 -6.39 15.76 0.05
C THR A 47 -5.30 16.01 1.09
N ASP A 48 -5.58 16.89 2.07
CA ASP A 48 -4.81 16.92 3.30
C ASP A 48 -4.84 15.52 3.97
N CYS A 49 -3.68 15.01 4.33
CA CYS A 49 -3.49 13.62 4.73
C CYS A 49 -2.76 13.51 6.07
N ARG A 50 -3.24 12.58 6.91
CA ARG A 50 -2.49 12.10 8.06
C ARG A 50 -2.09 10.65 7.81
N ILE A 51 -0.78 10.40 7.78
CA ILE A 51 -0.21 9.08 7.47
C ILE A 51 0.75 8.66 8.58
N ALA A 52 0.80 7.35 8.85
CA ALA A 52 1.72 6.76 9.82
C ALA A 52 2.82 5.98 9.09
N PRO A 53 4.11 6.31 9.28
CA PRO A 53 5.21 5.53 8.75
C PRO A 53 5.37 4.23 9.53
N VAL A 54 5.66 3.14 8.82
CA VAL A 54 5.99 1.84 9.41
C VAL A 54 7.32 1.36 8.83
N GLY A 55 8.32 1.22 9.70
CA GLY A 55 9.63 0.68 9.37
C GLY A 55 9.57 -0.80 8.97
N GLU A 56 10.60 -1.28 8.30
CA GLU A 56 10.70 -2.66 7.83
C GLU A 56 10.67 -3.67 8.99
N GLU A 57 11.45 -3.43 10.04
CA GLU A 57 11.46 -4.28 11.24
C GLU A 57 10.06 -4.40 11.86
N ARG A 58 9.36 -3.26 12.03
CA ARG A 58 8.00 -3.25 12.57
C ARG A 58 7.01 -3.95 11.65
N PHE A 59 7.14 -3.77 10.33
CA PHE A 59 6.33 -4.49 9.35
C PHE A 59 6.52 -6.02 9.50
N LEU A 60 7.76 -6.49 9.52
CA LEU A 60 8.08 -7.91 9.67
C LEU A 60 7.58 -8.46 11.01
N GLN A 61 7.67 -7.68 12.09
CA GLN A 61 7.10 -8.05 13.38
C GLN A 61 5.58 -8.24 13.28
N MET A 62 4.86 -7.28 12.69
CA MET A 62 3.40 -7.38 12.53
C MET A 62 2.98 -8.57 11.68
N VAL A 63 3.75 -8.91 10.62
CA VAL A 63 3.50 -10.10 9.81
C VAL A 63 3.62 -11.39 10.63
N LYS A 64 4.61 -11.46 11.53
CA LYS A 64 4.86 -12.63 12.39
C LYS A 64 3.87 -12.76 13.54
N GLU A 65 3.53 -11.65 14.18
CA GLU A 65 2.81 -11.63 15.46
C GLU A 65 1.32 -11.33 15.30
N THR A 66 0.89 -10.77 14.16
CA THR A 66 -0.51 -10.36 13.93
C THR A 66 -1.07 -11.02 12.66
N PRO A 67 -1.61 -12.26 12.74
CA PRO A 67 -2.10 -12.98 11.55
C PRO A 67 -3.15 -12.22 10.72
N HIS A 68 -4.00 -11.44 11.38
CA HIS A 68 -5.01 -10.60 10.72
C HIS A 68 -4.39 -9.52 9.83
N PHE A 69 -3.23 -8.97 10.22
CA PHE A 69 -2.50 -8.00 9.41
C PHE A 69 -1.96 -8.66 8.13
N SER A 70 -1.38 -9.84 8.24
CA SER A 70 -0.88 -10.61 7.09
C SER A 70 -1.98 -10.92 6.08
N LEU A 71 -3.15 -11.38 6.55
CA LEU A 71 -4.32 -11.61 5.69
C LEU A 71 -4.82 -10.32 5.03
N HIS A 72 -4.78 -9.19 5.75
CA HIS A 72 -5.17 -7.89 5.20
C HIS A 72 -4.24 -7.46 4.06
N VAL A 73 -2.92 -7.58 4.25
CA VAL A 73 -1.91 -7.32 3.19
C VAL A 73 -2.14 -8.22 1.97
N MET A 74 -2.34 -9.52 2.18
CA MET A 74 -2.62 -10.47 1.09
C MET A 74 -3.89 -10.08 0.30
N ARG A 75 -4.94 -9.64 1.00
CA ARG A 75 -6.20 -9.20 0.35
C ARG A 75 -5.97 -7.97 -0.52
N ILE A 76 -5.27 -6.96 -0.01
CA ILE A 76 -4.92 -5.75 -0.77
C ILE A 76 -4.17 -6.12 -2.05
N LEU A 77 -3.13 -6.95 -1.96
CA LEU A 77 -2.34 -7.36 -3.11
C LEU A 77 -3.17 -8.14 -4.14
N ALA A 78 -4.05 -9.03 -3.68
CA ALA A 78 -4.94 -9.78 -4.56
C ALA A 78 -5.95 -8.87 -5.28
N GLU A 79 -6.47 -7.84 -4.59
CA GLU A 79 -7.38 -6.85 -5.18
C GLU A 79 -6.67 -5.94 -6.19
N ARG A 80 -5.43 -5.54 -5.90
CA ARG A 80 -4.58 -4.81 -6.85
C ARG A 80 -4.30 -5.63 -8.10
N LEU A 81 -3.91 -6.91 -7.94
CA LEU A 81 -3.66 -7.81 -9.06
C LEU A 81 -4.90 -7.97 -9.95
N ARG A 82 -6.08 -8.22 -9.36
CA ARG A 82 -7.34 -8.33 -10.11
C ARG A 82 -7.66 -7.06 -10.90
N ARG A 83 -7.44 -5.88 -10.32
CA ARG A 83 -7.68 -4.60 -10.99
C ARG A 83 -6.71 -4.31 -12.13
N THR A 84 -5.45 -4.72 -12.00
CA THR A 84 -4.46 -4.56 -13.07
C THR A 84 -4.71 -5.54 -14.21
N THR A 85 -5.02 -6.80 -13.91
CA THR A 85 -5.31 -7.82 -14.94
C THR A 85 -6.64 -7.58 -15.65
N ALA A 86 -7.65 -7.05 -14.97
CA ALA A 86 -8.95 -6.74 -15.58
C ALA A 86 -8.92 -5.52 -16.54
N LYS A 87 -7.82 -4.76 -16.57
CA LYS A 87 -7.61 -3.62 -17.48
C LYS A 87 -6.83 -4.01 -18.75
N VAL A 88 -6.54 -5.30 -18.95
CA VAL A 88 -5.87 -5.86 -20.14
C VAL A 88 -6.88 -6.53 -21.05
#